data_AF-A0A812VM14-F1
#
_entry.id   AF-A0A812VM14-F1
#
_cell.length_a   1.000
_cell.length_b   1.000
_cell.length_c   1.000
_cell.angle_alpha   90.00
_cell.angle_beta   90.00
_cell.angle_gamma   90.00
#
_symmetry.space_group_name_H-M   'P 1'
#
loop_
_entity.id
_entity.type
_entity.pdbx_description
1 polymer ?
#
loop_
_entity_poly.entity_id
_entity_poly.type
_entity_poly.pdbx_seq_one_letter_code
_entity_poly.pdbx_strand_id
1 'polypeptide(L)' 'YRDSIDHATRLGVKFVAQPGGLVADAEVIEACNTYGMALAFTKLRLFHH' A
#
# COMPACT_ATOMS: atom_id res chain seq x y z
N TYR A 1 0.29 4.01 6.26
CA TYR A 1 0.33 3.17 7.47
C TYR A 1 -0.39 1.87 7.20
N ARG A 2 -0.09 0.82 7.98
CA ARG A 2 -0.65 -0.53 7.83
C ARG A 2 -2.18 -0.56 7.85
N ASP A 3 -2.84 0.35 8.56
CA ASP A 3 -4.30 0.40 8.66
C ASP A 3 -5.02 0.46 7.31
N SER A 4 -4.43 1.18 6.34
CA SER A 4 -4.97 1.28 4.99
C SER A 4 -4.94 -0.07 4.26
N ILE A 5 -3.90 -0.87 4.48
CA ILE A 5 -3.76 -2.21 3.89
C ILE A 5 -4.73 -3.18 4.57
N ASP A 6 -4.81 -3.16 5.91
CA ASP A 6 -5.73 -4.01 6.66
C ASP A 6 -7.19 -3.80 6.24
N HIS A 7 -7.61 -2.55 6.04
CA HIS A 7 -8.93 -2.25 5.48
C HIS A 7 -9.09 -2.72 4.03
N ALA A 8 -8.08 -2.51 3.18
CA ALA A 8 -8.11 -2.96 1.79
C ALA A 8 -8.21 -4.50 1.68
N THR A 9 -7.55 -5.24 2.56
CA THR A 9 -7.60 -6.71 2.60
C THR A 9 -9.02 -7.19 2.89
N ARG A 10 -9.73 -6.54 3.81
CA ARG A 10 -11.14 -6.87 4.14
C ARG A 10 -12.08 -6.65 2.95
N LEU A 11 -11.70 -5.79 2.01
CA LEU A 11 -12.44 -5.52 0.77
C LEU A 11 -12.03 -6.46 -0.38
N GLY A 12 -11.09 -7.38 -0.16
CA GLY A 12 -10.61 -8.32 -1.19
C GLY A 12 -9.65 -7.69 -2.19
N VAL A 13 -9.00 -6.57 -1.84
CA VAL A 13 -7.97 -5.96 -2.67
C VAL A 13 -6.78 -6.91 -2.80
N LYS A 14 -6.24 -7.04 -4.02
CA LYS A 14 -5.07 -7.89 -4.31
C LYS A 14 -3.85 -7.10 -4.78
N PHE A 15 -4.07 -5.88 -5.25
CA PHE A 15 -3.06 -5.03 -5.86
C PHE A 15 -3.18 -3.62 -5.30
N VAL A 16 -2.06 -3.06 -4.86
CA VAL A 16 -1.97 -1.70 -4.32
C VAL A 16 -0.84 -0.96 -5.04
N ALA A 17 -1.09 0.28 -5.45
CA ALA A 17 -0.09 1.14 -6.07
C ALA A 17 0.08 2.42 -5.24
N GLN A 18 1.31 2.75 -4.86
CA GLN A 18 1.60 3.97 -4.12
C GLN A 18 2.87 4.68 -4.62
N PRO A 19 2.96 6.02 -4.49
CA PRO A 19 4.15 6.77 -4.87
C PRO A 19 5.39 6.41 -4.04
N GLY A 20 5.21 5.96 -2.78
CA GLY A 20 6.30 5.71 -1.84
C GLY A 20 7.03 6.98 -1.38
N GLY A 21 8.11 6.77 -0.62
CA GLY A 21 8.93 7.83 -0.04
C GLY A 21 8.51 8.23 1.38
N LEU A 22 7.86 7.32 2.11
CA LEU A 22 7.42 7.51 3.48
C LEU A 22 8.22 6.59 4.41
N VAL A 23 8.51 7.04 5.63
CA VAL A 23 9.19 6.22 6.65
C VAL A 23 8.38 4.96 6.98
N ALA A 24 7.05 5.02 6.88
CA ALA A 24 6.14 3.91 7.11
C ALA A 24 6.00 2.93 5.92
N ASP A 25 6.76 3.09 4.83
CA ASP A 25 6.68 2.19 3.68
C ASP A 25 7.07 0.74 4.05
N ALA A 26 8.02 0.57 4.97
CA ALA A 26 8.43 -0.75 5.46
C ALA A 26 7.27 -1.52 6.12
N GLU A 27 6.47 -0.85 6.97
CA GLU A 27 5.31 -1.47 7.61
C GLU A 27 4.21 -1.84 6.60
N VAL A 28 4.04 -1.02 5.55
CA VAL A 28 3.07 -1.26 4.48
C VAL A 28 3.49 -2.45 3.61
N ILE A 29 4.78 -2.57 3.29
CA ILE A 29 5.34 -3.72 2.57
C ILE A 29 5.12 -5.01 3.37
N GLU A 30 5.46 -5.00 4.66
CA GLU A 30 5.29 -6.18 5.52
C GLU A 30 3.82 -6.60 5.65
N ALA A 31 2.91 -5.64 5.75
CA ALA A 31 1.47 -5.90 5.74
C ALA A 31 1.03 -6.52 4.40
N CYS A 32 1.47 -5.97 3.27
CA CYS A 32 1.15 -6.51 1.95
C CYS A 32 1.69 -7.94 1.79
N ASN A 33 2.93 -8.21 2.23
CA ASN A 33 3.53 -9.55 2.21
C ASN A 33 2.73 -10.54 3.06
N THR A 34 2.32 -10.14 4.27
CA THR A 34 1.53 -10.97 5.19
C THR A 34 0.18 -11.36 4.58
N TYR A 35 -0.47 -10.43 3.87
CA TYR A 35 -1.77 -10.64 3.23
C TYR A 35 -1.68 -11.18 1.80
N GLY A 36 -0.48 -11.40 1.26
CA GLY A 36 -0.28 -11.89 -0.11
C GLY A 36 -0.71 -10.88 -1.19
N MET A 37 -0.58 -9.59 -0.93
CA MET A 37 -0.89 -8.51 -1.86
C MET A 37 0.33 -8.09 -2.67
N ALA A 38 0.11 -7.69 -3.92
CA ALA A 38 1.14 -7.06 -4.73
C ALA A 38 1.15 -5.54 -4.53
N LEU A 39 2.28 -5.01 -4.04
CA LEU A 39 2.51 -3.58 -3.87
C LEU A 39 3.42 -3.04 -4.98
N ALA A 40 2.96 -2.02 -5.70
CA ALA A 40 3.72 -1.35 -6.77
C ALA A 40 4.10 0.09 -6.37
N PHE A 41 5.38 0.42 -6.51
CA PHE A 41 5.88 1.77 -6.28
C PHE A 41 5.87 2.58 -7.59
N THR A 42 5.02 3.60 -7.67
CA THR A 42 4.84 4.40 -8.90
C THR A 42 5.74 5.63 -8.96
N LYS A 43 6.29 6.09 -7.82
CA LYS A 43 7.05 7.37 -7.70
C LYS A 43 6.30 8.60 -8.24
N LEU A 44 4.99 8.51 -8.43
CA LEU A 44 4.15 9.53 -9.03
C LEU A 44 3.01 9.89 -8.08
N ARG A 45 3.00 11.13 -7.59
CA ARG A 45 1.94 11.65 -6.72
C ARG A 45 0.89 12.36 -7.58
N LEU A 46 -0.34 11.87 -7.53
CA LEU A 46 -1.48 12.41 -8.28
C LEU A 46 -2.40 13.20 -7.34
N PHE A 47 -1.94 14.37 -6.89
CA PHE A 47 -2.83 15.29 -6.19
C PHE A 47 -3.71 16.02 -7.19
N HIS A 48 -5.01 16.06 -6.91
CA HIS A 48 -5.98 16.87 -7.63
C HIS A 48 -6.75 17.64 -6.56
N HIS A 49 -6.85 18.97 -6.74
CA HIS A 49 -7.46 19.89 -5.79
C HIS A 49 -8.95 20.07 -6.04
#